data_AF-A0A1J3E1Q8-F1
#
_entry.id   AF-A0A1J3E1Q8-F1
#
_cell.length_a   1.000
_cell.length_b   1.000
_cell.length_c   1.000
_cell.angle_alpha   90.00
_cell.angle_beta   90.00
_cell.angle_gamma   90.00
#
_symmetry.space_group_name_H-M   'P 1'
#
loop_
_entity.id
_entity.type
_entity.pdbx_description
1 polymer ?
#
loop_
_entity_poly.entity_id
_entity_poly.type
_entity_poly.pdbx_seq_one_letter_code
_entity_poly.pdbx_strand_id
1 'polypeptide(L)'
;VIPIFYDVDPTHIRKQTGEFGKLFEKTCQTKTKEERQLWRRALTDVADVLGYHSQNWHTEAEIIKAIANDVLGKLNLTPLKDFEDFVGMEDHIAKMSVLL
;
A
#
# COMPACT_ATOMS: atom_id res chain seq x y z
N VAL A 1 8.28 0.61 1.33
CA VAL A 1 7.55 -0.13 0.27
C VAL A 1 6.26 -0.66 0.90
N ILE A 2 5.13 -0.59 0.18
CA ILE A 2 3.83 -1.09 0.66
C ILE A 2 3.31 -2.06 -0.41
N PRO A 3 3.37 -3.38 -0.18
CA PRO A 3 2.79 -4.33 -1.13
C PRO A 3 1.26 -4.32 -1.05
N ILE A 4 0.63 -4.46 -2.21
CA ILE A 4 -0.81 -4.60 -2.37
C ILE A 4 -1.05 -5.92 -3.09
N PHE A 5 -1.74 -6.83 -2.41
CA PHE A 5 -2.09 -8.15 -2.91
C PHE A 5 -3.56 -8.15 -3.35
N TYR A 6 -3.75 -7.88 -4.64
CA TYR A 6 -5.06 -7.81 -5.29
C TYR A 6 -5.40 -9.17 -5.91
N ASP A 7 -6.45 -9.81 -5.40
CA ASP A 7 -6.91 -11.15 -5.81
C ASP A 7 -5.81 -12.21 -5.90
N VAL A 8 -4.80 -12.09 -5.04
CA VAL A 8 -3.67 -13.03 -4.97
C VAL A 8 -3.29 -13.32 -3.53
N ASP A 9 -3.08 -14.60 -3.23
CA ASP A 9 -2.47 -15.01 -1.97
C ASP A 9 -0.95 -14.75 -2.02
N PRO A 10 -0.38 -13.96 -1.09
CA PRO A 10 1.07 -13.72 -1.04
C PRO A 10 1.90 -14.98 -0.89
N THR A 11 1.35 -16.10 -0.42
CA THR A 11 2.07 -17.38 -0.36
C THR A 11 2.49 -17.86 -1.76
N HIS A 12 1.68 -17.58 -2.79
CA HIS A 12 2.00 -17.86 -4.18
C HIS A 12 3.10 -16.94 -4.72
N ILE A 13 3.16 -15.69 -4.25
CA ILE A 13 4.25 -14.76 -4.57
C ILE A 13 5.54 -15.19 -3.88
N ARG A 14 5.48 -15.46 -2.57
CA ARG A 14 6.61 -15.85 -1.70
C ARG A 14 7.30 -17.11 -2.18
N LYS A 15 6.52 -18.13 -2.54
CA LYS A 15 7.05 -19.44 -2.95
C LYS A 15 7.13 -19.60 -4.47
N GLN A 16 6.67 -18.60 -5.23
CA GLN A 16 6.48 -18.66 -6.68
C GLN A 16 5.75 -19.94 -7.10
N THR A 17 4.56 -20.16 -6.53
CA THR A 17 3.71 -21.35 -6.74
C THR A 17 2.35 -20.94 -7.34
N GLY A 18 1.48 -21.91 -7.64
CA GLY A 18 0.16 -21.63 -8.21
C GLY A 18 0.24 -21.01 -9.61
N GLU A 19 -0.78 -20.25 -9.99
CA GLU A 19 -0.82 -19.57 -11.30
C GLU A 19 0.29 -18.53 -11.45
N PHE A 20 0.60 -17.79 -10.38
CA PHE A 20 1.72 -16.84 -10.37
C PHE A 20 3.05 -17.54 -10.65
N GLY A 21 3.30 -18.68 -9.99
CA GLY A 21 4.49 -19.50 -10.20
C GLY A 21 4.62 -20.01 -11.62
N LYS A 22 3.53 -20.50 -12.23
CA LYS A 22 3.53 -20.95 -13.64
C LYS A 22 3.90 -19.82 -14.59
N LEU A 23 3.36 -18.62 -14.39
CA LEU A 23 3.72 -17.43 -15.18
C LEU A 23 5.17 -17.00 -14.95
N PHE A 24 5.64 -17.03 -13.70
CA PHE A 24 7.02 -16.73 -13.35
C PHE A 24 7.99 -17.67 -14.06
N GLU A 25 7.73 -18.97 -14.03
CA GLU A 25 8.53 -19.99 -14.71
C GLU A 25 8.58 -19.77 -16.23
N LYS A 26 7.44 -19.48 -16.86
CA LYS A 26 7.38 -19.12 -18.28
C LYS A 26 8.19 -17.87 -18.59
N THR A 27 8.11 -16.85 -17.73
CA THR A 27 8.83 -15.58 -17.89
C THR A 27 10.34 -15.76 -17.76
N CYS A 28 10.78 -16.69 -16.91
CA CYS A 28 12.20 -16.95 -16.68
C CYS A 28 12.85 -17.92 -17.68
N GLN A 29 12.15 -18.40 -18.71
CA GLN A 29 12.69 -19.35 -19.69
C GLN A 29 13.93 -18.80 -20.43
N THR A 30 13.97 -17.50 -20.68
CA THR A 30 15.06 -16.82 -21.41
C THR A 30 16.05 -16.10 -20.49
N LYS A 31 15.88 -16.24 -19.17
CA LYS A 31 16.66 -15.49 -18.17
C LYS A 31 17.86 -16.28 -17.69
N THR A 32 18.91 -15.57 -17.29
CA THR A 32 20.06 -16.22 -16.67
C THR A 32 19.69 -16.80 -15.31
N LYS A 33 20.50 -17.74 -14.82
CA LYS A 33 20.30 -18.32 -13.50
C LYS A 33 20.37 -17.24 -12.42
N GLU A 34 21.26 -16.27 -12.59
CA GLU A 34 21.51 -15.16 -11.68
C GLU A 34 20.30 -14.21 -11.62
N GLU A 35 19.75 -13.81 -12.77
CA GLU A 35 18.54 -12.99 -12.85
C GLU A 35 17.36 -13.69 -12.15
N ARG A 36 17.17 -14.99 -12.43
CA ARG A 36 16.08 -15.77 -11.84
C ARG A 36 16.20 -15.87 -10.33
N GLN A 37 17.41 -16.05 -9.79
CA GLN A 37 17.63 -16.08 -8.34
C GLN A 37 17.47 -14.70 -7.69
N LEU A 38 17.86 -13.63 -8.38
CA LEU A 38 17.63 -12.26 -7.92
C LEU A 38 16.13 -11.98 -7.80
N TRP A 39 15.35 -12.35 -8.82
CA TRP A 39 13.90 -12.14 -8.82
C TRP A 39 13.19 -12.98 -7.78
N ARG A 40 13.58 -14.26 -7.60
CA ARG A 40 13.02 -15.11 -6.53
C ARG A 40 13.21 -14.47 -5.16
N ARG A 41 14.42 -13.99 -4.84
CA ARG A 41 14.69 -13.32 -3.57
C ARG A 41 13.84 -12.06 -3.41
N ALA A 42 13.81 -11.19 -4.40
CA ALA A 42 13.02 -9.96 -4.34
C ALA A 42 11.51 -10.23 -4.15
N LEU A 43 10.96 -11.26 -4.81
CA LEU A 43 9.56 -11.66 -4.66
C LEU A 43 9.27 -12.23 -3.27
N THR A 44 10.18 -13.05 -2.73
CA THR A 44 10.10 -13.55 -1.35
C THR A 44 10.13 -12.40 -0.36
N ASP A 45 11.11 -11.50 -0.47
CA ASP A 45 11.30 -10.37 0.43
C ASP A 45 10.06 -9.45 0.42
N VAL A 46 9.52 -9.11 -0.75
CA VAL A 46 8.31 -8.27 -0.87
C VAL A 46 7.08 -8.97 -0.30
N ALA A 47 6.96 -10.29 -0.44
CA ALA A 47 5.84 -11.05 0.11
C ALA A 47 5.89 -11.21 1.65
N ASP A 48 7.05 -10.94 2.27
CA ASP A 48 7.22 -10.93 3.73
C ASP A 48 7.00 -9.54 4.35
N VAL A 49 6.91 -8.49 3.53
CA VAL A 49 6.54 -7.15 4.00
C VAL A 49 5.04 -7.10 4.31
N LEU A 50 4.68 -6.51 5.45
CA LEU A 50 3.28 -6.23 5.79
C LEU A 50 2.64 -5.34 4.73
N GLY A 51 1.49 -5.76 4.20
CA GLY A 51 0.80 -5.09 3.11
C GLY A 51 -0.71 -5.24 3.19
N TYR A 52 -1.37 -4.79 2.14
CA TYR A 52 -2.82 -4.82 2.02
C TYR A 52 -3.27 -6.02 1.20
N HIS A 53 -4.29 -6.72 1.66
CA HIS A 53 -4.88 -7.84 0.96
C HIS A 53 -6.31 -7.47 0.60
N SER A 54 -6.63 -7.41 -0.70
CA SER A 54 -7.98 -7.12 -1.21
C SER A 54 -9.08 -7.94 -0.53
N GLN A 55 -8.84 -9.23 -0.30
CA GLN A 55 -9.78 -10.16 0.35
C GLN A 55 -10.15 -9.81 1.79
N ASN A 56 -9.38 -8.95 2.46
CA ASN A 56 -9.66 -8.52 3.83
C ASN A 56 -10.62 -7.32 3.91
N TRP A 57 -11.08 -6.79 2.77
CA TRP A 57 -11.90 -5.59 2.68
C TRP A 57 -13.23 -5.88 1.99
N HIS A 58 -14.27 -5.13 2.36
CA HIS A 58 -15.60 -5.34 1.79
C HIS A 58 -15.72 -4.70 0.41
N THR A 59 -15.09 -3.55 0.19
CA THR A 59 -15.09 -2.86 -1.10
C THR A 59 -13.70 -2.37 -1.50
N GLU A 60 -13.47 -2.24 -2.81
CA GLU A 60 -12.25 -1.62 -3.35
C GLU A 60 -12.08 -0.17 -2.89
N ALA A 61 -13.18 0.57 -2.72
CA ALA A 61 -13.14 1.96 -2.27
C ALA A 61 -12.54 2.10 -0.87
N GLU A 62 -12.84 1.16 0.04
CA GLU A 62 -12.31 1.18 1.40
C GLU A 62 -10.80 0.91 1.44
N ILE A 63 -10.32 -0.11 0.73
CA ILE A 63 -8.89 -0.43 0.68
C ILE A 63 -8.10 0.70 -0.01
N ILE A 64 -8.62 1.29 -1.10
CA ILE A 64 -7.99 2.42 -1.78
C ILE A 64 -7.88 3.62 -0.83
N LYS A 65 -8.95 3.93 -0.10
CA LYS A 65 -8.96 5.01 0.90
C LYS A 65 -7.94 4.76 2.01
N ALA A 66 -7.85 3.52 2.51
CA ALA A 66 -6.89 3.15 3.54
C ALA A 66 -5.44 3.30 3.06
N ILE A 67 -5.12 2.81 1.85
CA ILE A 67 -3.80 2.94 1.24
C ILE A 67 -3.43 4.41 1.04
N ALA A 68 -4.36 5.24 0.52
CA ALA A 68 -4.12 6.67 0.33
C ALA A 68 -3.78 7.39 1.65
N ASN A 69 -4.52 7.08 2.72
CA ASN A 69 -4.27 7.64 4.05
C ASN A 69 -2.93 7.17 4.64
N ASP A 70 -2.55 5.90 4.46
CA ASP A 70 -1.25 5.38 4.93
C ASP A 70 -0.09 6.06 4.18
N VAL A 71 -0.19 6.21 2.85
CA VAL A 71 0.80 6.96 2.07
C VAL A 71 0.88 8.41 2.53
N LEU A 72 -0.26 9.08 2.71
CA LEU A 72 -0.33 10.46 3.21
C LEU A 72 0.37 10.60 4.57
N GLY A 73 0.07 9.69 5.50
CA GLY A 73 0.68 9.65 6.82
C GLY A 73 2.18 9.40 6.79
N LYS A 74 2.66 8.47 5.95
CA LYS A 74 4.09 8.18 5.78
C LYS A 74 4.88 9.34 5.16
N LEU A 75 4.23 10.13 4.31
CA LEU A 75 4.84 11.33 3.73
C LEU A 75 4.90 12.51 4.71
N ASN A 76 4.33 12.37 5.91
CA ASN A 76 4.19 13.47 6.88
C ASN A 76 3.66 14.75 6.21
N LEU A 77 2.74 14.61 5.25
CA LEU A 77 2.03 15.73 4.68
C LEU A 77 1.14 16.28 5.80
N THR A 78 1.76 17.15 6.59
CA THR A 78 1.09 17.91 7.62
C THR A 78 0.09 18.79 6.87
N PRO A 79 -1.16 18.90 7.35
CA PRO A 79 -2.06 19.94 6.86
C PRO A 79 -1.28 21.27 6.83
N LEU A 80 -1.41 22.05 5.75
CA LEU A 80 -0.68 23.30 5.60
C LEU A 80 -0.76 24.09 6.91
N LYS A 81 0.42 24.33 7.49
CA LYS A 81 0.60 25.19 8.67
C LYS A 81 0.32 26.66 8.35
N ASP A 82 -0.20 26.97 7.17
CA ASP A 82 -0.68 28.28 6.75
C ASP A 82 -1.60 28.94 7.77
N PHE A 83 -2.19 28.16 8.68
CA PHE A 83 -3.04 28.68 9.74
C PHE A 83 -2.38 28.87 11.11
N GLU A 84 -1.11 28.51 11.31
CA GLU A 84 -0.41 28.71 12.60
C GLU A 84 -0.28 30.19 12.98
N ASP A 85 -0.32 31.09 12.00
CA ASP A 85 -0.20 32.55 12.22
C ASP A 85 -1.56 33.25 12.43
N PHE A 86 -2.69 32.55 12.29
CA PHE A 86 -3.99 33.19 12.56
C PHE A 86 -4.30 33.20 14.05
N VAL A 87 -4.48 34.40 14.59
CA VAL A 87 -4.90 34.60 15.98
C VAL A 87 -6.43 34.61 16.05
N GLY A 88 -7.00 33.80 16.94
CA GLY A 88 -8.43 33.86 17.31
C GLY A 88 -9.37 33.07 16.38
N MET A 89 -8.84 32.29 15.43
CA MET A 89 -9.66 31.40 14.59
C MET A 89 -10.40 30.33 15.40
N GLU A 90 -9.83 29.93 16.53
CA GLU A 90 -10.44 28.96 17.45
C GLU A 90 -11.83 29.45 17.92
N ASP A 91 -11.94 30.73 18.30
CA ASP A 91 -13.20 31.34 18.77
C ASP A 91 -14.24 31.43 17.64
N HIS A 92 -13.80 31.71 16.42
CA HIS A 92 -14.67 31.76 15.24
C HIS A 92 -15.19 30.37 14.86
N ILE A 93 -14.31 29.36 14.88
CA ILE A 93 -14.69 27.95 14.66
C ILE A 93 -15.68 27.49 15.73
N ALA A 94 -15.44 27.81 17.01
CA ALA A 94 -16.34 27.46 18.10
C ALA A 94 -17.73 28.10 17.96
N LYS A 95 -17.83 29.33 17.45
CA LYS A 95 -19.14 29.95 17.15
C LYS A 95 -19.82 29.30 15.96
N MET A 96 -19.08 28.96 14.91
CA MET A 96 -19.65 28.30 13.72
C MET A 96 -20.12 26.88 14.01
N SER A 97 -19.40 26.12 14.84
CA SER A 97 -19.77 24.74 15.17
C SER A 97 -21.08 24.63 15.97
N VAL A 98 -21.48 25.69 16.69
CA VAL A 98 -22.78 25.76 17.37
C VAL A 98 -23.94 26.00 16.40
N LEU A 99 -23.65 26.43 15.16
CA LEU A 99 -24.64 26.76 14.12
C LEU A 99 -24.80 25.65 13.06
N LEU A 100 -23.95 24.61 13.08
CA LEU A 100 -23.93 23.46 12.16
C LEU A 100 -24.43 22.20 12.87
#